data_AF-A0A832LT59-F1
#
_entry.id   AF-A0A832LT59-F1
#
_cell.length_a   1.000
_cell.length_b   1.000
_cell.length_c   1.000
_cell.angle_alpha   90.00
_cell.angle_beta   90.00
_cell.angle_gamma   90.00
#
_symmetry.space_group_name_H-M   'P 1'
#
loop_
_entity.id
_entity.type
_entity.pdbx_description
1 polymer ?
#
loop_
_entity_poly.entity_id
_entity_poly.type
_entity_poly.pdbx_seq_one_letter_code
_entity_poly.pdbx_strand_id
1 'polypeptide(L)' 'MAEARGRDNWAHTSAVLALVANVNRDPKKTRAYRPSDFDPYSTREKRDEAIEVTDMGVLKDVFTRPKEGR' A
#
# COMPACT_ATOMS: atom_id res chain seq x y z
N MET A 1 0.52 8.60 -26.61
CA MET A 1 -0.21 9.73 -25.99
C MET A 1 -1.44 9.31 -25.19
N ALA A 2 -2.19 8.26 -25.59
CA ALA A 2 -3.37 7.80 -24.85
C ALA A 2 -3.07 7.34 -23.40
N GLU A 3 -1.93 6.66 -23.18
CA GLU A 3 -1.53 6.21 -21.83
C GLU A 3 -1.18 7.35 -20.87
N ALA A 4 -0.62 8.46 -21.37
CA ALA A 4 -0.28 9.61 -20.52
C ALA A 4 -1.55 10.28 -19.99
N ARG A 5 -2.53 10.49 -20.88
CA ARG A 5 -3.86 11.01 -20.50
C ARG A 5 -4.59 10.07 -19.52
N GLY A 6 -4.45 8.76 -19.71
CA GLY A 6 -4.98 7.77 -18.78
C GLY A 6 -4.39 7.92 -17.38
N ARG A 7 -3.06 8.03 -17.29
CA ARG A 7 -2.34 8.24 -16.01
C ARG A 7 -2.74 9.54 -15.32
N ASP A 8 -2.80 10.65 -16.05
CA ASP A 8 -3.18 11.95 -15.46
C ASP A 8 -4.61 11.94 -14.91
N ASN A 9 -5.55 11.37 -15.66
CA ASN A 9 -6.94 11.25 -15.21
C ASN A 9 -7.06 10.38 -13.96
N TRP A 10 -6.31 9.27 -13.89
CA TRP A 10 -6.30 8.38 -12.73
C TRP A 10 -5.58 8.98 -11.53
N ALA A 11 -4.55 9.81 -11.73
CA ALA A 11 -3.92 10.57 -10.66
C ALA A 11 -4.92 11.52 -9.98
N HIS A 12 -5.74 12.23 -10.77
CA HIS A 12 -6.80 13.07 -10.20
C HIS A 12 -7.90 12.24 -9.53
N THR A 13 -8.37 11.19 -10.19
CA THR A 13 -9.48 10.35 -9.71
C THR A 13 -9.13 9.66 -8.39
N SER A 14 -7.92 9.12 -8.29
CA SER A 14 -7.44 8.46 -7.07
C SER A 14 -7.31 9.41 -5.89
N ALA A 15 -6.92 10.67 -6.12
CA ALA A 15 -6.88 11.70 -5.07
C ALA A 15 -8.28 12.00 -4.51
N VAL A 16 -9.29 12.12 -5.38
CA VAL A 16 -10.68 12.34 -4.98
C VAL A 16 -11.22 11.15 -4.19
N LEU A 17 -10.98 9.92 -4.66
CA LEU A 17 -11.40 8.71 -3.97
C LEU A 17 -10.75 8.60 -2.58
N ALA A 18 -9.46 8.90 -2.46
CA ALA A 18 -8.76 8.92 -1.18
C ALA A 18 -9.33 9.96 -0.22
N LEU A 19 -9.68 11.16 -0.71
CA LEU A 19 -10.35 12.18 0.10
C LEU A 19 -11.70 11.66 0.63
N VAL A 20 -12.57 11.18 -0.26
CA VAL A 20 -13.91 10.68 0.10
C VAL A 20 -13.81 9.53 1.10
N ALA A 21 -12.92 8.56 0.86
CA ALA A 21 -12.71 7.45 1.76
C ALA A 21 -12.20 7.90 3.13
N ASN A 22 -11.28 8.86 3.18
CA ASN A 22 -10.75 9.39 4.44
C ASN A 22 -11.77 10.22 5.22
N VAL A 23 -12.67 10.94 4.55
CA VAL A 23 -13.75 11.67 5.23
C VAL A 23 -14.70 10.71 5.95
N ASN A 24 -14.95 9.53 5.36
CA ASN A 24 -15.87 8.54 5.89
C ASN A 24 -15.21 7.47 6.78
N ARG A 25 -13.88 7.51 6.98
CA ARG A 25 -13.18 6.48 7.78
C ARG A 25 -13.25 6.78 9.27
N ASP A 26 -13.29 5.73 10.08
CA ASP A 26 -13.01 5.82 11.51
C ASP A 26 -11.48 5.81 11.73
N PRO A 27 -10.87 6.90 12.25
CA PRO A 27 -9.43 7.00 12.40
C PRO A 27 -8.85 6.04 13.44
N LYS A 28 -9.67 5.43 14.30
CA LYS A 28 -9.22 4.46 15.31
C LYS A 28 -9.20 3.02 14.75
N LYS A 29 -9.92 2.75 13.67
CA LYS A 29 -10.09 1.40 13.12
C LYS A 29 -9.22 1.14 11.89
N THR A 30 -9.01 2.16 11.06
CA THR A 30 -8.26 2.00 9.81
C THR A 30 -7.25 3.13 9.61
N ARG A 31 -6.13 2.79 8.96
CA ARG A 31 -5.13 3.79 8.54
C ARG A 31 -5.75 4.78 7.55
N ALA A 32 -5.12 5.95 7.42
CA ALA A 32 -5.45 6.87 6.33
C ALA A 32 -5.21 6.21 4.96
N TYR A 33 -6.17 6.38 4.06
CA TYR A 33 -6.04 5.95 2.67
C TYR A 33 -5.17 6.96 1.90
N ARG A 34 -4.34 6.45 1.00
CA ARG A 34 -3.49 7.24 0.11
C ARG A 34 -4.06 7.16 -1.31
N PRO A 35 -3.79 8.13 -2.20
CA PRO A 35 -4.20 8.02 -3.61
C PRO A 35 -3.68 6.74 -4.28
N SER A 36 -2.47 6.30 -3.94
CA SER A 36 -1.88 5.04 -4.42
C SER A 36 -2.65 3.78 -4.00
N ASP A 37 -3.56 3.85 -3.04
CA ASP A 37 -4.43 2.71 -2.71
C ASP A 37 -5.53 2.48 -3.78
N PHE A 38 -5.81 3.49 -4.61
CA PHE A 38 -6.87 3.49 -5.62
C PHE A 38 -6.37 3.61 -7.06
N ASP A 39 -5.16 4.13 -7.28
CA ASP A 39 -4.60 4.34 -8.62
C ASP A 39 -4.10 3.01 -9.23
N PRO A 40 -4.66 2.54 -10.37
CA PRO A 40 -4.23 1.32 -11.02
C PRO A 40 -2.82 1.40 -11.61
N TYR A 41 -2.30 2.61 -11.88
CA TYR A 41 -0.94 2.82 -12.36
C TYR A 41 0.06 3.00 -11.23
N SER A 42 -0.42 3.13 -9.99
CA SER A 42 0.48 3.01 -8.86
C SER A 42 1.05 1.59 -8.90
N THR A 43 2.36 1.50 -9.05
CA THR A 43 3.06 0.28 -8.68
C THR A 43 2.76 0.19 -7.20
N ARG A 44 1.79 -0.67 -6.80
CA ARG A 44 1.63 -1.07 -5.40
C ARG A 44 3.06 -1.24 -4.94
N GLU A 45 3.51 -0.44 -3.98
CA GLU A 45 4.66 -0.83 -3.16
C GLU A 45 4.27 -2.23 -2.78
N LYS A 46 4.87 -3.19 -3.49
CA LYS A 46 4.51 -4.57 -3.34
C LYS A 46 4.70 -4.75 -1.85
N ARG A 47 3.86 -5.58 -1.25
CA ARG A 47 4.29 -6.21 -0.01
C ARG A 47 5.47 -7.14 -0.37
N ASP A 48 6.55 -6.60 -0.93
CA ASP A 48 7.83 -7.24 -1.20
C ASP A 48 8.45 -7.68 0.15
N GLU A 49 7.87 -7.24 1.27
CA GLU A 49 8.17 -7.69 2.63
C GLU A 49 7.10 -8.62 3.24
N ALA A 50 6.03 -8.99 2.52
CA ALA A 50 5.12 -10.03 3.02
C ALA A 50 5.77 -11.39 2.86
N ILE A 51 6.42 -11.86 3.92
CA ILE A 51 6.89 -13.23 4.05
C ILE A 51 5.65 -14.13 4.15
N GLU A 52 5.50 -15.05 3.20
CA GLU A 52 4.50 -16.11 3.29
C GLU A 52 4.88 -17.05 4.45
N VAL A 53 4.04 -17.09 5.48
CA VAL A 53 4.26 -17.96 6.64
C VAL A 53 3.70 -19.34 6.30
N THR A 54 4.55 -20.21 5.77
CA THR A 54 4.20 -21.61 5.47
C THR A 54 4.32 -22.52 6.69
N ASP A 55 5.13 -22.15 7.69
CA ASP A 55 5.26 -22.84 8.97
C ASP A 55 5.68 -21.87 10.10
N MET A 56 5.31 -22.18 11.34
CA MET A 56 5.64 -21.38 12.52
C MET A 56 7.16 -21.30 12.79
N GLY A 57 7.96 -22.24 12.26
CA GLY A 57 9.42 -22.17 12.31
C GLY A 57 10.00 -20.94 11.59
N VAL A 58 9.36 -20.48 10.51
CA VAL A 58 9.79 -19.32 9.71
C VAL A 58 9.76 -18.02 10.54
N LEU A 59 8.80 -17.90 11.47
CA LEU A 59 8.69 -16.73 12.33
C LEU A 59 9.89 -16.60 13.27
N LYS A 60 10.39 -17.73 13.81
CA LYS A 60 11.52 -17.70 14.75
C LYS A 60 12.77 -17.08 14.10
N ASP A 61 13.08 -17.48 12.87
CA ASP A 61 14.25 -16.97 12.13
C ASP A 61 14.15 -15.48 11.81
N VAL A 62 12.95 -14.96 11.60
CA VAL A 62 12.71 -13.52 11.38
C VAL A 62 12.93 -12.73 12.66
N PHE A 63 12.52 -13.25 13.82
CA PHE A 63 12.60 -12.55 15.10
C PHE A 63 13.93 -12.73 15.84
N THR A 64 14.75 -13.73 15.52
CA THR A 64 16.07 -13.95 16.17
C THR A 64 17.25 -13.40 15.37
N ARG A 65 17.06 -12.93 14.14
CA ARG A 65 18.12 -12.26 13.38
C ARG A 65 18.29 -10.82 13.86
N PRO A 66 19.47 -10.41 14.35
CA PRO A 66 19.73 -9.00 14.65
C PRO A 66 19.63 -8.20 13.36
N LYS A 67 18.90 -7.08 13.42
CA LYS A 67 18.72 -6.17 12.29
C LYS A 67 20.06 -5.51 11.98
N GLU A 68 20.86 -6.11 11.10
CA GLU A 68 22.09 -5.52 10.62
C GLU A 68 21.73 -4.39 9.65
N GLY A 69 21.78 -3.17 10.19
CA GLY A 69 22.04 -1.92 9.48
C GLY A 69 21.10 -1.51 8.33
N ARG A 70 20.16 -0.61 8.62
CA ARG A 70 19.88 0.53 7.74
C ARG A 70 19.25 1.69 8.49
#